data_AF-A0A965FVP5-F1
#
_entry.id   AF-A0A965FVP5-F1
#
_cell.length_a   1.000
_cell.length_b   1.000
_cell.length_c   1.000
_cell.angle_alpha   90.00
_cell.angle_beta   90.00
_cell.angle_gamma   90.00
#
_symmetry.space_group_name_H-M   'P 1'
#
loop_
_entity.id
_entity.type
_entity.pdbx_description
1 polymer ?
#
loop_
_entity_poly.entity_id
_entity_poly.type
_entity_poly.pdbx_seq_one_letter_code
_entity_poly.pdbx_strand_id
1 'polypeptide(L)'
;MACTVAAQTYPAKPVRVVIPWPPGGANDIAGRIVMQKVAEAMGQQFPIDNRGGAGGTIGSDVVAKAAPDGYTLMAHSTTHVGNAHLYKKLPYDTLGDFAPVGLLTVQSAVLTIHPSLPAKSV
;
A
#
# COMPACT_ATOMS: atom_id res chain seq x y z
N MET A 1 6.19 44.06 -9.10
CA MET A 1 5.39 43.25 -8.17
C MET A 1 5.82 41.80 -8.31
N ALA A 2 6.55 41.27 -7.33
CA ALA A 2 6.89 39.85 -7.30
C ALA A 2 5.74 39.09 -6.60
N CYS A 3 5.22 38.07 -7.24
CA CYS A 3 4.20 37.19 -6.64
C CYS A 3 4.92 36.18 -5.74
N THR A 4 4.74 36.30 -4.43
CA THR A 4 5.26 35.32 -3.47
C THR A 4 4.40 34.06 -3.60
N VAL A 5 4.97 32.98 -4.16
CA VAL A 5 4.31 31.67 -4.17
C VAL A 5 4.35 31.15 -2.73
N ALA A 6 3.19 31.10 -2.07
CA ALA A 6 3.07 30.38 -0.81
C ALA A 6 3.23 28.89 -1.13
N ALA A 7 4.28 28.25 -0.61
CA ALA A 7 4.39 26.80 -0.65
C ALA A 7 3.15 26.22 0.02
N GLN A 8 2.27 25.57 -0.76
CA GLN A 8 1.13 24.88 -0.16
C GLN A 8 1.66 23.80 0.76
N THR A 9 1.20 23.81 2.01
CA THR A 9 1.49 22.75 2.96
C THR A 9 0.88 21.46 2.47
N TYR A 10 1.72 20.47 2.17
CA TYR A 10 1.26 19.13 1.86
C TYR A 10 0.76 18.43 3.15
N PRO A 11 -0.32 17.64 3.08
CA PRO A 11 -1.29 17.54 1.98
C PRO A 11 -2.35 18.65 2.05
N ALA A 12 -2.71 19.22 0.90
CA ALA A 12 -3.76 20.24 0.78
C ALA A 12 -5.12 19.66 0.35
N LYS A 13 -5.17 18.37 0.02
CA LYS A 13 -6.35 17.60 -0.41
C LYS A 13 -6.19 16.13 0.02
N PRO A 14 -7.25 15.30 -0.06
CA PRO A 14 -7.15 13.88 0.27
C PRO A 14 -6.04 13.15 -0.50
N VAL A 15 -5.37 12.22 0.18
CA VAL A 15 -4.28 11.39 -0.37
C VAL A 15 -4.79 9.98 -0.59
N ARG A 16 -4.86 9.53 -1.83
CA ARG A 16 -5.31 8.17 -2.16
C ARG A 16 -4.27 7.15 -1.73
N VAL A 17 -4.71 6.12 -1.01
CA VAL A 17 -3.83 5.02 -0.58
C VAL A 17 -4.28 3.74 -1.26
N VAL A 18 -3.47 3.24 -2.19
CA VAL A 18 -3.72 2.00 -2.90
C VAL A 18 -3.24 0.83 -2.06
N ILE A 19 -4.13 -0.11 -1.80
CA ILE A 19 -3.81 -1.41 -1.20
C ILE A 19 -4.01 -2.47 -2.29
N PRO A 20 -2.95 -3.16 -2.75
CA PRO A 20 -3.03 -4.09 -3.87
C PRO A 20 -3.55 -5.48 -3.47
N TRP A 21 -4.54 -5.51 -2.57
CA TRP A 21 -5.15 -6.69 -1.98
C TRP A 21 -6.67 -6.49 -1.80
N PRO A 22 -7.46 -7.58 -1.79
CA PRO A 22 -8.88 -7.50 -1.49
C PRO A 22 -9.15 -6.86 -0.10
N PRO A 23 -10.30 -6.20 0.08
CA PRO A 23 -10.74 -5.69 1.38
C PRO A 23 -10.86 -6.80 2.43
N GLY A 24 -10.64 -6.47 3.70
CA GLY A 24 -10.78 -7.41 4.83
C GLY A 24 -9.58 -8.34 5.07
N GLY A 25 -8.60 -8.35 4.17
CA GLY A 25 -7.32 -9.04 4.39
C GLY A 25 -6.41 -8.29 5.37
N ALA A 26 -5.34 -8.96 5.81
CA ALA A 26 -4.42 -8.40 6.80
C ALA A 26 -3.77 -7.05 6.36
N ASN A 27 -3.41 -6.92 5.08
CA ASN A 27 -2.89 -5.66 4.54
C ASN A 27 -3.94 -4.52 4.56
N ASP A 28 -5.21 -4.83 4.27
CA ASP A 28 -6.30 -3.85 4.29
C ASP A 28 -6.59 -3.37 5.72
N ILE A 29 -6.65 -4.31 6.67
CA ILE A 29 -6.84 -4.00 8.10
C ILE A 29 -5.71 -3.10 8.60
N ALA A 30 -4.45 -3.48 8.35
CA ALA A 30 -3.29 -2.69 8.75
C ALA A 30 -3.32 -1.28 8.11
N GLY A 31 -3.59 -1.20 6.81
CA GLY A 31 -3.68 0.07 6.09
C GLY A 31 -4.74 0.99 6.66
N ARG A 32 -5.95 0.48 6.94
CA ARG A 32 -7.04 1.28 7.53
C ARG A 32 -6.70 1.84 8.91
N ILE A 33 -6.12 1.01 9.79
CA ILE A 33 -5.72 1.43 11.15
C ILE A 33 -4.66 2.53 11.08
N VAL A 34 -3.61 2.34 10.28
CA VAL A 34 -2.52 3.30 10.19
C VAL A 34 -2.98 4.59 9.50
N MET A 35 -3.69 4.49 8.38
CA MET A 35 -4.13 5.68 7.63
C MET A 35 -5.16 6.51 8.40
N GLN A 36 -5.94 5.91 9.29
CA GLN A 36 -6.77 6.67 10.23
C GLN A 36 -5.90 7.58 11.12
N LYS A 37 -4.81 7.06 11.69
CA LYS A 37 -3.89 7.86 12.52
C LYS A 37 -3.12 8.91 11.74
N VAL A 38 -2.71 8.59 10.51
CA VAL A 38 -2.10 9.56 9.61
C VAL A 38 -3.09 10.67 9.28
N ALA A 39 -4.36 10.34 9.03
CA ALA A 39 -5.39 11.34 8.75
C ALA A 39 -5.61 12.29 9.95
N GLU A 40 -5.65 11.75 11.17
CA GLU A 40 -5.72 12.54 12.42
C GLU A 40 -4.53 13.51 12.54
N ALA A 41 -3.31 13.06 12.22
CA ALA A 41 -2.09 13.85 12.34
C ALA A 41 -1.92 14.91 11.24
N MET A 42 -2.34 14.60 10.01
CA MET A 42 -2.11 15.43 8.82
C MET A 42 -3.29 16.36 8.51
N GLY A 43 -4.45 16.17 9.15
CA GLY A 43 -5.65 16.98 8.93
C GLY A 43 -6.30 16.80 7.56
N GLN A 44 -5.95 15.73 6.83
CA GLN A 44 -6.53 15.36 5.54
C GLN A 44 -6.94 13.90 5.51
N GLN A 45 -7.87 13.55 4.63
CA GLN A 45 -8.34 12.18 4.47
C GLN A 45 -7.34 11.32 3.68
N PHE A 46 -7.21 10.06 4.08
CA PHE A 46 -6.39 9.05 3.40
C PHE A 46 -7.25 7.87 2.94
N PRO A 47 -8.13 8.07 1.92
CA PRO A 47 -9.05 7.02 1.48
C PRO A 47 -8.31 5.79 0.94
N ILE A 48 -8.70 4.61 1.43
CA ILE A 48 -8.19 3.33 0.95
C ILE A 48 -8.88 2.92 -0.35
N ASP A 49 -8.09 2.60 -1.37
CA ASP A 49 -8.52 2.03 -2.65
C ASP A 49 -7.91 0.63 -2.83
N ASN A 50 -8.75 -0.40 -2.72
CA ASN A 50 -8.33 -1.79 -2.86
C ASN A 50 -8.24 -2.19 -4.35
N ARG A 51 -7.03 -2.50 -4.83
CA ARG A 51 -6.73 -2.91 -6.22
C ARG A 51 -6.03 -4.26 -6.27
N GLY A 52 -6.75 -5.31 -5.91
CA GLY A 52 -6.22 -6.68 -5.89
C GLY A 52 -5.96 -7.28 -7.28
N GLY A 53 -5.17 -8.36 -7.29
CA GLY A 53 -4.93 -9.21 -8.46
C GLY A 53 -3.45 -9.43 -8.77
N ALA A 54 -3.13 -10.59 -9.37
CA ALA A 54 -1.78 -10.97 -9.81
C ALA A 54 -0.67 -10.74 -8.75
N GLY A 55 -0.90 -11.19 -7.52
CA GLY A 55 0.06 -11.02 -6.42
C GLY A 55 0.32 -9.55 -6.03
N GLY A 56 -0.59 -8.63 -6.37
CA GLY A 56 -0.51 -7.21 -6.09
C GLY A 56 0.06 -6.35 -7.21
N THR A 57 0.56 -6.97 -8.29
CA THR A 57 1.18 -6.25 -9.41
C THR A 57 0.23 -5.27 -10.11
N ILE A 58 -1.07 -5.54 -10.15
CA ILE A 58 -2.07 -4.64 -10.75
C ILE A 58 -2.16 -3.32 -9.99
N GLY A 59 -2.25 -3.37 -8.66
CA GLY A 59 -2.30 -2.16 -7.84
C GLY A 59 -0.96 -1.42 -7.82
N SER A 60 0.17 -2.14 -7.82
CA SER A 60 1.50 -1.54 -7.92
C SER A 60 1.68 -0.78 -9.25
N ASP A 61 1.22 -1.34 -10.38
CA ASP A 61 1.28 -0.67 -11.69
C ASP A 61 0.50 0.66 -11.71
N VAL A 62 -0.66 0.69 -11.04
CA VAL A 62 -1.47 1.91 -10.90
C VAL A 62 -0.71 3.01 -10.15
N VAL A 63 0.06 2.64 -9.12
CA VAL A 63 0.84 3.61 -8.34
C VAL A 63 2.11 4.02 -9.07
N ALA A 64 2.83 3.08 -9.70
CA ALA A 64 4.04 3.37 -10.47
C ALA A 64 3.80 4.40 -11.58
N LYS A 65 2.60 4.41 -12.17
CA LYS A 65 2.19 5.32 -13.25
C LYS A 65 1.45 6.57 -12.74
N ALA A 66 1.27 6.72 -11.43
CA ALA A 66 0.63 7.90 -10.87
C ALA A 66 1.54 9.14 -10.98
N ALA A 67 0.95 10.33 -10.87
CA ALA A 67 1.75 11.55 -10.75
C ALA A 67 2.63 11.47 -9.49
N PRO A 68 3.94 11.80 -9.58
CA PRO A 68 4.85 11.76 -8.43
C PRO A 68 4.68 13.00 -7.53
N ASP A 69 3.45 13.30 -7.13
CA ASP A 69 3.06 14.49 -6.37
C ASP A 69 2.70 14.19 -4.90
N GLY A 70 2.84 12.93 -4.48
CA GLY A 70 2.53 12.45 -3.13
C GLY A 70 1.05 12.15 -2.87
N TYR A 71 0.13 12.44 -3.81
CA TYR A 71 -1.30 12.22 -3.60
C TYR A 71 -1.79 10.81 -3.96
N THR A 72 -0.90 9.95 -4.46
CA THR A 72 -1.13 8.51 -4.59
C THR A 72 -0.01 7.76 -3.88
N LEU A 73 -0.37 7.09 -2.80
CA LEU A 73 0.54 6.25 -2.02
C LEU A 73 0.16 4.78 -2.19
N MET A 74 1.08 3.89 -1.86
CA MET A 74 0.85 2.44 -1.85
C MET A 74 1.20 1.87 -0.48
N ALA A 75 0.30 1.05 0.06
CA ALA A 75 0.58 0.20 1.21
C ALA A 75 0.64 -1.26 0.74
N HIS A 76 1.85 -1.82 0.66
CA HIS A 76 2.13 -3.17 0.17
C HIS A 76 2.84 -4.02 1.23
N SER A 77 2.83 -5.34 1.04
CA SER A 77 3.63 -6.32 1.79
C SER A 77 4.95 -6.67 1.07
N THR A 78 5.74 -7.56 1.69
CA THR A 78 6.97 -8.16 1.13
C THR A 78 6.81 -8.76 -0.27
N THR A 79 5.58 -9.10 -0.66
CA THR A 79 5.25 -9.58 -2.00
C THR A 79 5.68 -8.62 -3.12
N HIS A 80 5.76 -7.31 -2.87
CA HIS A 80 6.25 -6.33 -3.86
C HIS A 80 7.66 -6.67 -4.36
N VAL A 81 8.55 -7.00 -3.43
CA VAL A 81 9.94 -7.41 -3.71
C VAL A 81 9.99 -8.86 -4.22
N GLY A 82 9.15 -9.74 -3.68
CA GLY A 82 9.03 -11.12 -4.14
C GLY A 82 8.64 -11.21 -5.62
N ASN A 83 7.71 -10.37 -6.08
CA ASN A 83 7.20 -10.39 -7.45
C ASN A 83 8.30 -10.19 -8.50
N ALA A 84 9.35 -9.41 -8.21
CA ALA A 84 10.49 -9.21 -9.12
C ALA A 84 11.25 -10.50 -9.42
N HIS A 85 11.18 -11.48 -8.52
CA HIS A 85 11.84 -12.78 -8.63
C HIS A 85 10.91 -13.87 -9.15
N LEU A 86 9.59 -13.62 -9.17
CA LEU A 86 8.56 -14.59 -9.55
C LEU A 86 8.01 -14.35 -10.96
N TYR A 87 7.89 -13.08 -11.37
CA TYR A 87 7.42 -12.72 -12.70
C TYR A 87 8.59 -12.47 -13.64
N LYS A 88 8.55 -13.08 -14.82
CA LYS A 88 9.55 -12.83 -15.88
C LYS A 88 9.61 -11.36 -16.31
N LYS A 89 8.48 -10.67 -16.24
CA LYS A 89 8.33 -9.26 -16.59
C LYS A 89 7.25 -8.63 -15.71
N LEU A 90 7.63 -7.57 -15.00
CA LEU A 90 6.69 -6.71 -14.30
C LEU A 90 6.35 -5.48 -15.17
N PRO A 91 5.17 -4.88 -14.97
CA PRO A 91 4.80 -3.65 -15.67
C PRO A 91 5.41 -2.39 -15.03
N TYR A 92 6.25 -2.55 -14.01
CA TYR A 92 6.97 -1.52 -13.26
C TYR A 92 8.35 -2.02 -12.83
N ASP A 93 9.26 -1.10 -12.51
CA ASP A 93 10.50 -1.38 -11.79
C ASP A 93 10.24 -1.35 -10.28
N THR A 94 10.45 -2.50 -9.62
CA THR A 94 10.17 -2.67 -8.19
C THR A 94 10.92 -1.69 -7.29
N LEU A 95 12.12 -1.24 -7.68
CA LEU A 95 12.95 -0.33 -6.89
C LEU A 95 13.01 1.08 -7.49
N GLY A 96 13.00 1.20 -8.81
CA GLY A 96 13.15 2.46 -9.54
C GLY A 96 11.88 3.32 -9.58
N ASP A 97 10.71 2.69 -9.62
CA ASP A 97 9.44 3.43 -9.80
C ASP A 97 8.79 3.85 -8.47
N PHE A 98 9.39 3.52 -7.32
CA PHE A 98 8.79 3.76 -6.01
C PHE A 98 9.77 4.44 -5.04
N ALA A 99 9.30 5.51 -4.40
CA ALA A 99 10.00 6.11 -3.26
C ALA A 99 9.55 5.43 -1.95
N PRO A 100 10.49 4.88 -1.15
CA PRO A 100 10.14 4.29 0.14
C PRO A 100 9.72 5.37 1.14
N VAL A 101 8.58 5.16 1.81
CA VAL A 101 8.07 6.08 2.85
C VAL A 101 8.38 5.56 4.25
N GLY A 102 8.00 4.31 4.54
CA GLY A 102 8.25 3.69 5.84
C GLY A 102 7.59 2.33 6.01
N LEU A 103 8.04 1.60 7.03
CA LEU A 103 7.43 0.34 7.44
C LEU A 103 6.18 0.63 8.27
N LEU A 104 5.03 0.08 7.88
CA LEU A 104 3.78 0.27 8.61
C LEU A 104 3.63 -0.72 9.77
N THR A 105 3.76 -2.01 9.47
CA THR A 105 3.58 -3.11 10.44
C THR A 105 4.46 -4.31 10.06
N VAL A 106 4.75 -5.14 11.05
CA VAL A 106 5.30 -6.50 10.84
C VAL A 106 4.18 -7.49 11.11
N GLN A 107 3.95 -8.41 10.17
CA GLN A 107 2.86 -9.39 10.24
C GLN A 107 3.42 -10.79 10.45
N SER A 108 2.87 -11.54 11.40
CA SER A 108 3.22 -12.95 11.62
C SER A 108 2.29 -13.86 10.82
N ALA A 109 2.87 -14.83 10.11
CA ALA A 109 2.09 -15.89 9.47
C ALA A 109 1.67 -16.93 10.50
N VAL A 110 0.44 -17.44 10.39
CA VAL A 110 -0.07 -18.52 11.24
C VAL A 110 -0.50 -19.67 10.32
N LEU A 111 -0.05 -20.88 10.63
CA LEU A 111 -0.53 -22.10 9.98
C LEU A 111 -1.85 -22.50 10.63
N THR A 112 -2.92 -22.49 9.85
CA THR A 112 -4.26 -22.91 10.28
C THR A 112 -4.72 -24.12 9.47
N ILE A 113 -5.52 -24.97 10.10
CA ILE A 113 -6.15 -26.13 9.46
C ILE A 113 -7.66 -25.95 9.51
N HIS A 114 -8.36 -26.54 8.55
CA HIS A 114 -9.82 -26.63 8.62
C HIS A 114 -10.21 -27.52 9.81
N PRO A 115 -11.23 -27.16 10.62
CA PRO A 115 -11.59 -27.89 11.84
C PRO A 115 -12.00 -29.36 11.61
N SER A 116 -12.29 -29.76 10.37
CA SER A 116 -12.56 -31.16 10.03
C SER A 116 -11.31 -32.04 9.99
N LEU A 117 -10.11 -31.46 9.99
CA LEU A 117 -8.86 -32.21 9.98
C LEU A 117 -8.52 -32.61 11.43
N PRO A 118 -8.34 -33.91 11.75
CA PRO A 118 -8.08 -34.37 13.12
C PRO A 118 -6.62 -34.12 13.59
N ALA A 119 -5.90 -33.20 12.95
CA ALA A 119 -4.56 -32.80 13.38
C ALA A 119 -4.66 -31.81 14.56
N LYS A 120 -3.81 -32.00 15.58
CA LYS A 120 -3.83 -31.17 16.81
C LYS A 120 -2.51 -30.43 17.07
N SER A 121 -1.50 -30.67 16.24
CA SER A 121 -0.20 -30.02 16.27
C SER A 121 0.42 -30.06 14.87
N VAL A 122 1.40 -29.19 14.66
CA VAL A 122 2.27 -29.13 13.47
C VAL A 122 3.70 -29.43 13.88
#